data_AF-A0A5P8U0J5-F1
#
_entry.id   AF-A0A5P8U0J5-F1
#
_cell.length_a   1.000
_cell.length_b   1.000
_cell.length_c   1.000
_cell.angle_alpha   90.00
_cell.angle_beta   90.00
_cell.angle_gamma   90.00
#
_symmetry.space_group_name_H-M   'P 1'
#
loop_
_entity.id
_entity.type
_entity.pdbx_description
1 polymer ?
#
loop_
_entity_poly.entity_id
_entity_poly.type
_entity_poly.pdbx_seq_one_letter_code
_entity_poly.pdbx_strand_id
1 'polypeptide(L)'
;VMHAIHLLGNCVNITNTSRNNEFFITPSITIPAVFELNFYSNGILHVFIKEAVIACSLHAIQSRRYRNGTSGASPSLISQEHLVRKAASLCYLLSNEFSVSLPCQVIYQVCHESVERLIQYGILLVAEQDDQEDVSPSLTEQQWNKKLPEPLSWRSDEEDEDSDFGEEQRDCYLKVSQSQEHQQYITFLQRLLGPLLEAYSSAVIFVHNFSGPVLESEYIQKLHRHLISRTERNVAVYAESATYSHVKNAVKVFKEIGVFKQTQQRKDTILELGTTFLPQSNRQKLLEFVMSFMVL
;
A
#
# COMPACT_ATOMS: atom_id res chain seq x y z
N VAL A 1 -15.89 -27.91 -11.16
CA VAL A 1 -14.46 -28.30 -10.97
C VAL A 1 -13.77 -28.59 -12.30
N MET A 2 -14.18 -29.61 -13.08
CA MET A 2 -13.51 -29.94 -14.36
C MET A 2 -13.45 -28.79 -15.38
N HIS A 3 -14.49 -27.96 -15.45
CA HIS A 3 -14.47 -26.77 -16.31
C HIS A 3 -13.40 -25.74 -15.90
N ALA A 4 -13.20 -25.52 -14.59
CA ALA A 4 -12.18 -24.60 -14.08
C ALA A 4 -10.76 -25.16 -14.33
N ILE A 5 -10.57 -26.47 -14.15
CA ILE A 5 -9.31 -27.14 -14.47
C ILE A 5 -8.99 -27.01 -15.96
N HIS A 6 -9.99 -27.20 -16.82
CA HIS A 6 -9.83 -27.04 -18.26
C HIS A 6 -9.45 -25.61 -18.64
N LEU A 7 -10.05 -24.61 -17.98
CA LEU A 7 -9.75 -23.20 -18.20
C LEU A 7 -8.34 -22.81 -17.72
N LEU A 8 -7.89 -23.38 -16.61
CA LEU A 8 -6.53 -23.15 -16.09
C LEU A 8 -5.45 -23.88 -16.90
N GLY A 9 -5.80 -24.89 -17.70
CA GLY A 9 -4.91 -25.52 -18.67
C GLY A 9 -3.51 -25.86 -18.11
N ASN A 10 -2.48 -25.27 -18.70
CA ASN A 10 -1.06 -25.51 -18.34
C ASN A 10 -0.63 -24.82 -17.03
N CYS A 11 -1.50 -24.02 -16.43
CA CYS A 11 -1.24 -23.35 -15.16
C CYS A 11 -1.33 -24.30 -13.96
N VAL A 12 -1.91 -25.48 -14.14
CA VAL A 12 -2.10 -26.46 -13.06
C VAL A 12 -1.63 -27.85 -13.50
N ASN A 13 -0.97 -28.54 -12.58
CA ASN A 13 -0.60 -29.94 -12.74
C ASN A 13 -1.64 -30.79 -12.02
N ILE A 14 -2.18 -31.79 -12.72
CA ILE A 14 -3.14 -32.74 -12.18
C ILE A 14 -2.43 -34.07 -11.98
N THR A 15 -2.36 -34.53 -10.73
CA THR A 15 -1.83 -35.85 -10.39
C THR A 15 -2.98 -36.75 -9.92
N ASN A 16 -3.15 -37.90 -10.55
CA ASN A 16 -4.19 -38.88 -10.20
C ASN A 16 -3.57 -39.97 -9.32
N THR A 17 -4.18 -40.26 -8.18
CA THR A 17 -3.80 -41.41 -7.37
C THR A 17 -4.67 -42.60 -7.72
N SER A 18 -4.05 -43.65 -8.27
CA SER A 18 -4.71 -44.88 -8.75
C SER A 18 -5.52 -45.66 -7.71
N ARG A 19 -5.38 -45.33 -6.41
CA ARG A 19 -6.04 -46.05 -5.31
C ARG A 19 -7.44 -45.56 -4.96
N ASN A 20 -7.79 -44.30 -5.21
CA ASN A 20 -9.04 -43.70 -4.66
C ASN A 20 -9.82 -42.79 -5.62
N ASN A 21 -9.47 -42.70 -6.90
CA ASN A 21 -10.12 -41.77 -7.85
C ASN A 21 -10.02 -40.29 -7.41
N GLU A 22 -9.02 -39.97 -6.59
CA GLU A 22 -8.71 -38.63 -6.10
C GLU A 22 -7.64 -37.97 -6.97
N PHE A 23 -7.86 -36.70 -7.30
CA PHE A 23 -6.95 -35.89 -8.11
C PHE A 23 -6.39 -34.75 -7.25
N PHE A 24 -5.07 -34.62 -7.22
CA PHE A 24 -4.40 -33.47 -6.60
C PHE A 24 -4.06 -32.44 -7.68
N ILE A 25 -4.44 -31.20 -7.40
CA ILE A 25 -4.20 -30.06 -8.29
C ILE A 25 -3.13 -29.20 -7.63
N THR A 26 -1.99 -29.03 -8.30
CA THR A 26 -0.91 -28.17 -7.83
C THR A 26 -0.63 -27.09 -8.87
N PRO A 27 -0.39 -25.83 -8.49
CA PRO A 27 -0.05 -24.79 -9.45
C PRO A 27 1.29 -25.09 -10.13
N SER A 28 1.37 -24.76 -11.43
CA SER A 28 2.62 -24.75 -12.18
C SER A 28 3.40 -23.49 -11.84
N ILE A 29 4.63 -23.66 -11.37
CA ILE A 29 5.52 -22.55 -10.95
C ILE A 29 6.38 -22.00 -12.10
N THR A 30 6.07 -22.35 -13.35
CA THR A 30 6.75 -21.78 -14.52
C THR A 30 6.31 -20.33 -14.70
N ILE A 31 7.22 -19.45 -15.16
CA ILE A 31 6.91 -18.01 -15.33
C ILE A 31 5.64 -17.78 -16.18
N PRO A 32 5.45 -18.46 -17.34
CA PRO A 32 4.22 -18.28 -18.12
C PRO A 32 2.95 -18.65 -17.35
N ALA A 33 2.97 -19.78 -16.64
CA ALA A 33 1.84 -20.23 -15.82
C ALA A 33 1.54 -19.25 -14.67
N VAL A 34 2.56 -18.74 -14.00
CA VAL A 34 2.41 -17.76 -12.92
C VAL A 34 1.81 -16.47 -13.44
N PHE A 35 2.23 -15.99 -14.62
CA PHE A 35 1.67 -14.76 -15.21
C PHE A 35 0.20 -14.92 -15.61
N GLU A 36 -0.16 -16.09 -16.13
CA GLU A 36 -1.55 -16.40 -16.47
C GLU A 36 -2.43 -16.58 -15.23
N LEU A 37 -1.91 -17.24 -14.17
CA LEU A 37 -2.59 -17.30 -12.88
C LEU A 37 -2.77 -15.92 -12.26
N ASN A 38 -1.76 -15.06 -12.32
CA ASN A 38 -1.83 -13.69 -11.84
C ASN A 38 -2.92 -12.89 -12.59
N PHE A 39 -3.02 -13.09 -13.91
CA PHE A 39 -4.08 -12.48 -14.71
C PHE A 39 -5.47 -12.87 -14.21
N TYR A 40 -5.69 -14.15 -13.87
CA TYR A 40 -6.97 -14.60 -13.31
C TYR A 40 -7.20 -14.12 -11.87
N SER A 41 -6.16 -14.06 -11.04
CA SER A 41 -6.29 -13.61 -9.64
C SER A 41 -6.58 -12.12 -9.51
N ASN A 42 -6.26 -11.30 -10.50
CA ASN A 42 -6.55 -9.86 -10.48
C ASN A 42 -8.04 -9.55 -10.23
N GLY A 43 -8.96 -10.43 -10.65
CA GLY A 43 -10.39 -10.28 -10.34
C GLY A 43 -10.70 -10.37 -8.83
N ILE A 44 -9.94 -11.18 -8.09
CA ILE A 44 -10.09 -11.35 -6.64
C ILE A 44 -9.46 -10.16 -5.90
N LEU A 45 -8.33 -9.65 -6.38
CA LEU A 45 -7.63 -8.53 -5.76
C LEU A 45 -8.55 -7.32 -5.55
N HIS A 46 -9.38 -6.99 -6.54
CA HIS A 46 -10.33 -5.87 -6.46
C HIS A 46 -11.35 -5.98 -5.32
N VAL A 47 -11.69 -7.20 -4.88
CA VAL A 47 -12.64 -7.42 -3.78
C VAL A 47 -12.04 -7.01 -2.44
N PHE A 48 -10.73 -7.22 -2.27
CA PHE A 48 -10.03 -7.02 -0.99
C PHE A 48 -9.11 -5.81 -1.00
N ILE A 49 -9.06 -5.04 -2.09
CA ILE A 49 -7.99 -4.08 -2.30
C ILE A 49 -7.93 -3.00 -1.22
N LYS A 50 -9.10 -2.57 -0.74
CA LYS A 50 -9.21 -1.51 0.25
C LYS A 50 -8.70 -2.01 1.60
N GLU A 51 -9.13 -3.20 2.02
CA GLU A 51 -8.68 -3.86 3.25
C GLU A 51 -7.19 -4.24 3.17
N ALA A 52 -6.70 -4.68 2.01
CA ALA A 52 -5.30 -5.01 1.75
C ALA A 52 -4.38 -3.79 1.90
N VAL A 53 -4.82 -2.62 1.42
CA VAL A 53 -4.10 -1.36 1.63
C VAL A 53 -4.00 -1.03 3.12
N ILE A 54 -5.09 -1.18 3.88
CA ILE A 54 -5.05 -0.93 5.34
C ILE A 54 -4.10 -1.93 6.02
N ALA A 55 -4.17 -3.22 5.66
CA ALA A 55 -3.34 -4.27 6.25
C ALA A 55 -1.83 -4.07 5.98
N CYS A 56 -1.45 -3.64 4.78
CA CYS A 56 -0.06 -3.30 4.45
C CYS A 56 0.40 -2.03 5.17
N SER A 57 -0.49 -1.05 5.33
CA SER A 57 -0.20 0.20 6.05
C SER A 57 -0.02 -0.04 7.55
N LEU A 58 -0.83 -0.95 8.10
CA LEU A 58 -0.69 -1.44 9.47
C LEU A 58 0.69 -2.07 9.70
N HIS A 59 1.12 -2.94 8.78
CA HIS A 59 2.46 -3.51 8.83
C HIS A 59 3.55 -2.43 8.81
N ALA A 60 3.42 -1.43 7.93
CA ALA A 60 4.40 -0.36 7.82
C ALA A 60 4.54 0.49 9.09
N ILE A 61 3.46 0.65 9.85
CA ILE A 61 3.48 1.36 11.14
C ILE A 61 4.14 0.48 12.22
N GLN A 62 3.79 -0.80 12.27
CA GLN A 62 4.32 -1.75 13.26
C GLN A 62 5.80 -2.07 13.04
N SER A 63 6.23 -2.27 11.79
CA SER A 63 7.61 -2.60 11.43
C SER A 63 8.58 -1.46 11.76
N ARG A 64 8.15 -0.20 11.63
CA ARG A 64 8.92 0.98 12.04
C ARG A 64 9.16 1.02 13.55
N ARG A 65 8.18 0.63 14.37
CA ARG A 65 8.33 0.58 15.84
C ARG A 65 9.35 -0.47 16.27
N TYR A 66 9.31 -1.64 15.65
CA TYR A 66 10.31 -2.69 15.87
C TYR A 66 11.73 -2.23 15.56
N ARG A 67 11.94 -1.53 14.44
CA ARG A 67 13.27 -0.99 14.07
C ARG A 67 13.77 0.09 15.03
N ASN A 68 12.86 0.85 15.65
CA ASN A 68 13.19 1.93 16.58
C ASN A 68 13.40 1.45 18.02
N GLY A 69 13.38 0.14 18.29
CA GLY A 69 13.72 -0.42 19.60
C GLY A 69 12.68 -0.20 20.69
N THR A 70 11.47 0.25 20.37
CA THR A 70 10.35 0.33 21.32
C THR A 70 9.73 -1.05 21.50
N SER A 71 10.50 -2.00 22.02
CA SER A 71 10.07 -3.36 22.36
C SER A 71 9.68 -3.40 23.84
N GLY A 72 8.59 -2.71 24.17
CA GLY A 72 7.93 -2.78 25.47
C GLY A 72 6.51 -3.27 25.26
N ALA A 73 6.08 -4.23 26.07
CA ALA A 73 4.84 -4.98 25.98
C ALA A 73 3.55 -4.17 26.23
N SER A 74 3.43 -2.95 25.69
CA SER A 74 2.14 -2.27 25.59
C SER A 74 1.41 -2.74 24.33
N PRO A 75 0.07 -2.89 24.37
CA PRO A 75 -0.69 -3.09 23.15
C PRO A 75 -0.34 -1.94 22.22
N SER A 76 0.18 -2.23 21.02
CA SER A 76 0.67 -1.19 20.13
C SER A 76 -0.53 -0.34 19.67
N LEU A 77 -0.83 0.73 20.41
CA LEU A 77 -1.89 1.67 20.08
C LEU A 77 -1.52 2.38 18.80
N ILE A 78 -2.41 2.37 17.82
CA ILE A 78 -2.19 2.94 16.49
C ILE A 78 -3.22 4.03 16.29
N SER A 79 -2.76 5.27 16.14
CA SER A 79 -3.60 6.39 15.72
C SER A 79 -4.29 6.04 14.40
N GLN A 80 -5.61 6.13 14.40
CA GLN A 80 -6.44 5.90 13.22
C GLN A 80 -6.07 6.90 12.13
N GLU A 81 -5.84 8.16 12.48
CA GLU A 81 -5.48 9.16 11.48
C GLU A 81 -4.08 8.88 10.89
N HIS A 82 -3.13 8.40 11.69
CA HIS A 82 -1.83 7.96 11.19
C HIS A 82 -1.96 6.76 10.23
N LEU A 83 -2.80 5.78 10.57
CA LEU A 83 -3.09 4.62 9.72
C LEU A 83 -3.71 5.05 8.38
N VAL A 84 -4.70 5.93 8.42
CA VAL A 84 -5.38 6.45 7.21
C VAL A 84 -4.41 7.24 6.33
N ARG A 85 -3.59 8.15 6.88
CA ARG A 85 -2.57 8.88 6.10
C ARG A 85 -1.58 7.93 5.43
N LYS A 86 -1.17 6.88 6.15
CA LYS A 86 -0.24 5.86 5.64
C LYS A 86 -0.88 5.03 4.51
N ALA A 87 -2.16 4.66 4.67
CA ALA A 87 -2.97 4.00 3.65
C ALA A 87 -3.18 4.85 2.41
N ALA A 88 -3.54 6.13 2.57
CA ALA A 88 -3.68 7.06 1.46
C ALA A 88 -2.38 7.19 0.67
N SER A 89 -1.23 7.23 1.37
CA SER A 89 0.09 7.26 0.71
C SER A 89 0.35 6.01 -0.14
N LEU A 90 -0.08 4.83 0.32
CA LEU A 90 -0.01 3.59 -0.45
C LEU A 90 -0.97 3.59 -1.65
N CYS A 91 -2.20 4.10 -1.49
CA CYS A 91 -3.14 4.30 -2.59
C CYS A 91 -2.55 5.19 -3.70
N TYR A 92 -1.87 6.29 -3.33
CA TYR A 92 -1.21 7.16 -4.31
C TYR A 92 -0.06 6.45 -5.03
N LEU A 93 0.72 5.61 -4.34
CA LEU A 93 1.77 4.81 -4.96
C LEU A 93 1.21 3.81 -5.98
N LEU A 94 0.05 3.22 -5.68
CA LEU A 94 -0.57 2.16 -6.49
C LEU A 94 -1.73 2.66 -7.37
N SER A 95 -1.84 3.98 -7.57
CA SER A 95 -2.93 4.64 -8.30
C SER A 95 -3.10 4.16 -9.74
N ASN A 96 -2.02 3.66 -10.34
CA ASN A 96 -1.99 3.14 -11.72
C ASN A 96 -2.29 1.64 -11.82
N GLU A 97 -2.37 0.92 -10.70
CA GLU A 97 -2.71 -0.51 -10.65
C GLU A 97 -4.21 -0.74 -10.49
N PHE A 98 -4.86 0.08 -9.65
CA PHE A 98 -6.28 -0.09 -9.34
C PHE A 98 -6.94 1.22 -8.94
N SER A 99 -8.23 1.34 -9.24
CA SER A 99 -9.06 2.46 -8.79
C SER A 99 -9.59 2.17 -7.39
N VAL A 100 -8.92 2.69 -6.34
CA VAL A 100 -9.35 2.52 -4.94
C VAL A 100 -10.66 3.27 -4.68
N SER A 101 -10.79 4.47 -5.23
CA SER A 101 -11.94 5.35 -5.09
C SER A 101 -12.75 5.40 -6.38
N LEU A 102 -14.07 5.56 -6.23
CA LEU A 102 -14.93 5.92 -7.35
C LEU A 102 -14.73 7.41 -7.71
N PRO A 103 -15.20 7.86 -8.90
CA PRO A 103 -15.23 9.28 -9.21
C PRO A 103 -15.90 10.08 -8.09
N CYS A 104 -15.34 11.25 -7.78
CA CYS A 104 -15.79 12.15 -6.71
C CYS A 104 -15.62 11.66 -5.26
N GLN A 105 -15.07 10.47 -5.02
CA GLN A 105 -14.70 10.02 -3.67
C GLN A 105 -13.29 10.48 -3.29
N VAL A 106 -13.13 10.92 -2.05
CA VAL A 106 -11.83 11.26 -1.49
C VAL A 106 -11.16 10.00 -0.95
N ILE A 107 -9.89 9.76 -1.32
CA ILE A 107 -9.14 8.55 -0.91
C ILE A 107 -9.12 8.38 0.61
N TYR A 108 -8.98 9.48 1.36
CA TYR A 108 -9.03 9.47 2.81
C TYR A 108 -10.33 8.88 3.35
N GLN A 109 -11.49 9.30 2.82
CA GLN A 109 -12.79 8.76 3.19
C GLN A 109 -12.87 7.25 2.91
N VAL A 110 -12.41 6.81 1.74
CA VAL A 110 -12.41 5.37 1.40
C VAL A 110 -11.52 4.57 2.36
N CYS A 111 -10.40 5.14 2.80
CA CYS A 111 -9.54 4.53 3.81
C CYS A 111 -10.23 4.47 5.18
N HIS A 112 -10.90 5.54 5.61
CA HIS A 112 -11.69 5.55 6.86
C HIS A 112 -12.77 4.46 6.85
N GLU A 113 -13.58 4.38 5.80
CA GLU A 113 -14.62 3.34 5.66
C GLU A 113 -14.03 1.93 5.71
N SER A 114 -12.81 1.75 5.19
CA SER A 114 -12.16 0.43 5.18
C SER A 114 -11.56 0.08 6.54
N VAL A 115 -11.11 1.07 7.31
CA VAL A 115 -10.77 0.89 8.73
C VAL A 115 -12.02 0.51 9.52
N GLU A 116 -13.14 1.20 9.31
CA GLU A 116 -14.41 0.88 9.97
C GLU A 116 -14.89 -0.55 9.68
N ARG A 117 -14.78 -1.03 8.42
CA ARG A 117 -15.08 -2.44 8.10
C ARG A 117 -14.20 -3.41 8.87
N LEU A 118 -12.90 -3.14 9.00
CA LEU A 118 -12.00 -3.99 9.78
C LEU A 118 -12.30 -3.92 11.29
N ILE A 119 -12.85 -2.80 11.78
CA ILE A 119 -13.37 -2.70 13.16
C ILE A 119 -14.62 -3.56 13.32
N GLN A 120 -15.57 -3.50 12.37
CA GLN A 120 -16.79 -4.32 12.38
C GLN A 120 -16.48 -5.82 12.33
N TYR A 121 -15.41 -6.22 11.64
CA TYR A 121 -14.92 -7.61 11.65
C TYR A 121 -14.19 -8.01 12.94
N GLY A 122 -13.97 -7.09 13.88
CA GLY A 122 -13.23 -7.34 15.12
C GLY A 122 -11.72 -7.54 14.92
N ILE A 123 -11.19 -7.21 13.73
CA ILE A 123 -9.77 -7.28 13.41
C ILE A 123 -9.04 -6.09 14.05
N LEU A 124 -9.64 -4.91 13.96
CA LEU A 124 -9.24 -3.70 14.66
C LEU A 124 -10.21 -3.46 15.82
N LEU A 125 -9.69 -3.02 16.96
CA LEU A 125 -10.46 -2.73 18.16
C LEU A 125 -10.19 -1.28 18.54
N VAL A 126 -11.23 -0.51 18.83
CA VAL A 126 -11.06 0.85 19.37
C VAL A 126 -10.52 0.71 20.80
N ALA A 127 -9.44 1.43 21.12
CA ALA A 127 -8.85 1.43 22.44
C ALA A 127 -9.80 2.04 23.47
N GLU A 128 -9.81 1.52 24.68
CA GLU A 128 -10.65 2.02 25.78
C GLU A 128 -10.18 3.41 26.22
N GLN A 129 -11.07 4.20 26.84
CA GLN A 129 -10.78 5.60 27.24
C GLN A 129 -9.53 5.70 28.13
N ASP A 130 -9.36 4.77 29.08
CA ASP A 130 -8.19 4.72 29.97
C ASP A 130 -6.87 4.58 29.19
N ASP A 131 -6.85 3.80 28.10
CA ASP A 131 -5.66 3.66 27.24
C ASP A 131 -5.38 4.92 26.40
N GLN A 132 -6.41 5.74 26.13
CA GLN A 132 -6.30 6.94 25.29
C GLN A 132 -5.84 8.16 26.09
N GLU A 133 -6.21 8.26 27.37
CA GLU A 133 -5.79 9.31 28.29
C GLU A 133 -4.28 9.25 28.59
N ASP A 134 -3.69 8.05 28.62
CA ASP A 134 -2.24 7.87 28.82
C ASP A 134 -1.38 8.28 27.61
N VAL A 135 -1.96 8.34 26.41
CA VAL A 135 -1.23 8.61 25.14
C VAL A 135 -1.48 10.03 24.63
N SER A 136 -2.65 10.60 24.92
CA SER A 136 -3.00 11.96 24.52
C SER A 136 -2.52 12.92 25.61
N PRO A 137 -1.57 13.83 25.36
CA PRO A 137 -1.23 14.84 26.37
C PRO A 137 -2.49 15.66 26.61
N SER A 138 -3.02 15.59 27.83
CA SER A 138 -4.13 16.43 28.27
C SER A 138 -3.75 17.88 27.98
N LEU A 139 -4.48 18.54 27.09
CA LEU A 139 -4.40 19.98 26.84
C LEU A 139 -4.99 20.72 28.05
N THR A 140 -4.39 20.55 29.23
CA THR A 140 -4.52 21.48 30.34
C THR A 140 -3.29 22.38 30.28
N GLU A 141 -3.51 23.69 30.16
CA GLU A 141 -2.49 24.74 30.09
C GLU A 141 -1.86 25.05 28.72
N GLN A 142 -2.68 25.38 27.71
CA GLN A 142 -2.33 26.53 26.86
C GLN A 142 -3.37 27.62 27.07
N GLN A 143 -3.17 28.32 28.19
CA GLN A 143 -3.77 29.61 28.48
C GLN A 143 -3.52 30.54 27.28
N TRP A 144 -4.54 30.70 26.42
CA TRP A 144 -4.52 31.72 25.39
C TRP A 144 -4.28 33.06 26.06
N ASN A 145 -3.05 33.55 25.94
CA ASN A 145 -2.69 34.89 26.30
C ASN A 145 -3.52 35.84 25.43
N LYS A 146 -4.60 36.33 26.04
CA LYS A 146 -5.38 37.47 25.58
C LYS A 146 -4.42 38.61 25.26
N LYS A 147 -4.27 38.92 23.97
CA LYS A 147 -4.05 40.28 23.42
C LYS A 147 -3.90 40.20 21.89
N LEU A 148 -5.04 40.09 21.21
CA LEU A 148 -5.18 40.66 19.88
C LEU A 148 -5.95 42.00 20.04
N PRO A 149 -5.46 43.13 19.50
CA PRO A 149 -6.20 44.38 19.51
C PRO A 149 -7.34 44.35 18.47
N GLU A 150 -8.55 44.73 18.89
CA GLU A 150 -9.61 45.22 18.01
C GLU A 150 -9.13 46.50 17.29
N PRO A 151 -9.52 46.73 16.02
CA PRO A 151 -10.92 47.11 15.76
C PRO A 151 -11.44 46.65 14.39
N LEU A 152 -12.39 45.71 14.34
CA LEU A 152 -13.46 45.68 13.34
C LEU A 152 -14.59 44.77 13.89
N SER A 153 -15.15 45.17 15.03
CA SER A 153 -16.53 44.87 15.39
C SER A 153 -17.48 45.51 14.36
N TRP A 154 -18.74 45.06 14.34
CA TRP A 154 -19.88 45.62 13.59
C TRP A 154 -20.16 45.04 12.19
N ARG A 155 -20.65 43.80 12.18
CA ARG A 155 -21.87 43.34 11.46
C ARG A 155 -22.17 41.92 11.97
N SER A 156 -22.84 41.82 13.11
CA SER A 156 -24.32 41.71 13.29
C SER A 156 -24.78 40.28 13.15
N ASP A 157 -25.26 39.78 14.28
CA ASP A 157 -26.24 38.70 14.50
C ASP A 157 -27.10 38.41 13.28
N GLU A 158 -27.31 37.13 12.96
CA GLU A 158 -28.51 36.39 13.39
C GLU A 158 -28.21 34.88 13.32
N GLU A 159 -28.44 34.19 14.44
CA GLU A 159 -28.89 32.79 14.55
C GLU A 159 -28.19 31.69 13.72
N ASP A 160 -27.25 30.99 14.37
CA ASP A 160 -27.17 29.52 14.33
C ASP A 160 -26.55 29.07 15.65
N GLU A 161 -27.43 28.91 16.66
CA GLU A 161 -27.14 28.16 17.88
C GLU A 161 -26.82 26.70 17.51
N ASP A 162 -25.80 26.15 18.18
CA ASP A 162 -25.40 24.73 18.18
C ASP A 162 -24.66 24.21 16.93
N SER A 163 -23.65 24.94 16.48
CA SER A 163 -22.51 24.26 15.84
C SER A 163 -21.47 23.91 16.90
N ASP A 164 -21.67 22.78 17.57
CA ASP A 164 -20.67 22.09 18.41
C ASP A 164 -19.51 21.51 17.56
N PHE A 165 -19.17 22.19 16.46
CA PHE A 165 -18.06 21.91 15.56
C PHE A 165 -16.73 22.42 16.17
N GLY A 166 -16.59 22.19 17.48
CA GLY A 166 -15.48 22.58 18.32
C GLY A 166 -14.99 21.46 19.22
N GLU A 167 -15.56 20.24 19.15
CA GLU A 167 -14.81 19.07 19.58
C GLU A 167 -13.70 18.82 18.54
N GLU A 168 -12.50 19.31 18.86
CA GLU A 168 -11.26 18.82 18.27
C GLU A 168 -11.34 17.29 18.23
N GLN A 169 -11.61 16.74 17.04
CA GLN A 169 -11.95 15.34 16.84
C GLN A 169 -10.80 14.50 17.40
N ARG A 170 -10.98 13.96 18.61
CA ARG A 170 -9.91 13.26 19.33
C ARG A 170 -9.44 12.11 18.45
N ASP A 171 -8.14 12.06 18.19
CA ASP A 171 -7.57 11.00 17.37
C ASP A 171 -7.88 9.65 18.03
N CYS A 172 -8.59 8.79 17.29
CA CYS A 172 -9.01 7.50 17.79
C CYS A 172 -7.84 6.52 17.73
N TYR A 173 -7.53 5.86 18.84
CA TYR A 173 -6.47 4.85 18.87
C TYR A 173 -7.05 3.45 18.69
N LEU A 174 -6.35 2.64 17.92
CA LEU A 174 -6.74 1.29 17.53
C LEU A 174 -5.76 0.26 18.09
N LYS A 175 -6.28 -0.87 18.54
CA LYS A 175 -5.55 -2.09 18.87
C LYS A 175 -5.80 -3.14 17.78
N VAL A 176 -4.79 -3.96 17.50
CA VAL A 176 -4.93 -5.07 16.54
C VAL A 176 -5.28 -6.34 17.32
N SER A 177 -6.31 -7.05 16.87
CA SER A 177 -6.71 -8.31 17.48
C SER A 177 -5.61 -9.36 17.39
N GLN A 178 -5.34 -10.07 18.50
CA GLN A 178 -4.30 -11.09 18.60
C GLN A 178 -4.80 -12.50 18.28
N SER A 179 -6.06 -12.66 17.87
CA SER A 179 -6.61 -13.95 17.46
C SER A 179 -5.84 -14.52 16.26
N GLN A 180 -5.55 -15.83 16.29
CA GLN A 180 -4.85 -16.51 15.21
C GLN A 180 -5.55 -16.35 13.86
N GLU A 181 -6.88 -16.46 13.83
CA GLU A 181 -7.68 -16.31 12.60
C GLU A 181 -7.55 -14.89 12.01
N HIS A 182 -7.60 -13.87 12.87
CA HIS A 182 -7.43 -12.48 12.44
C HIS A 182 -6.01 -12.20 11.93
N GLN A 183 -4.98 -12.75 12.60
CA GLN A 183 -3.60 -12.63 12.14
C GLN A 183 -3.36 -13.32 10.80
N GLN A 184 -3.97 -14.49 10.59
CA GLN A 184 -3.94 -15.18 9.29
C GLN A 184 -4.64 -14.36 8.20
N TYR A 185 -5.79 -13.76 8.50
CA TYR A 185 -6.51 -12.92 7.56
C TYR A 185 -5.74 -11.64 7.21
N ILE A 186 -5.15 -10.95 8.20
CA ILE A 186 -4.25 -9.81 7.97
C ILE A 186 -3.08 -10.22 7.07
N THR A 187 -2.45 -11.36 7.35
CA THR A 187 -1.34 -11.88 6.55
C THR A 187 -1.77 -12.17 5.11
N PHE A 188 -2.95 -12.76 4.93
CA PHE A 188 -3.56 -12.97 3.62
C PHE A 188 -3.71 -11.64 2.87
N LEU A 189 -4.34 -10.64 3.49
CA LEU A 189 -4.52 -9.30 2.92
C LEU A 189 -3.18 -8.64 2.54
N GLN A 190 -2.15 -8.78 3.37
CA GLN A 190 -0.81 -8.25 3.10
C GLN A 190 -0.16 -8.93 1.89
N ARG A 191 -0.30 -10.24 1.77
CA ARG A 191 0.25 -11.02 0.66
C ARG A 191 -0.41 -10.71 -0.69
N LEU A 192 -1.66 -10.26 -0.70
CA LEU A 192 -2.34 -9.84 -1.94
C LEU A 192 -1.61 -8.69 -2.65
N LEU A 193 -0.99 -7.77 -1.91
CA LEU A 193 -0.20 -6.67 -2.47
C LEU A 193 1.30 -6.98 -2.61
N GLY A 194 1.75 -8.14 -2.10
CA GLY A 194 3.15 -8.57 -2.12
C GLY A 194 3.80 -8.48 -3.50
N PRO A 195 3.22 -9.10 -4.56
CA PRO A 195 3.77 -9.03 -5.91
C PRO A 195 3.95 -7.61 -6.44
N LEU A 196 2.96 -6.73 -6.20
CA LEU A 196 3.00 -5.34 -6.65
C LEU A 196 4.08 -4.54 -5.93
N LEU A 197 4.13 -4.67 -4.61
CA LEU A 197 5.12 -3.97 -3.80
C LEU A 197 6.55 -4.48 -4.09
N GLU A 198 6.72 -5.77 -4.38
CA GLU A 198 8.02 -6.32 -4.79
C GLU A 198 8.44 -5.81 -6.17
N ALA A 199 7.49 -5.71 -7.11
CA ALA A 199 7.75 -5.14 -8.44
C ALA A 199 8.20 -3.68 -8.33
N TYR A 200 7.50 -2.88 -7.52
CA TYR A 200 7.80 -1.46 -7.30
C TYR A 200 9.13 -1.26 -6.57
N SER A 201 9.41 -2.02 -5.50
CA SER A 201 10.69 -1.94 -4.81
C SER A 201 11.85 -2.38 -5.71
N SER A 202 11.67 -3.44 -6.51
CA SER A 202 12.65 -3.85 -7.53
C SER A 202 12.86 -2.77 -8.59
N ALA A 203 11.80 -2.07 -9.00
CA ALA A 203 11.89 -0.92 -9.90
C ALA A 203 12.68 0.24 -9.27
N VAL A 204 12.45 0.58 -8.00
CA VAL A 204 13.25 1.59 -7.29
C VAL A 204 14.72 1.19 -7.19
N ILE A 205 15.01 -0.09 -6.90
CA ILE A 205 16.39 -0.61 -6.90
C ILE A 205 17.02 -0.43 -8.29
N PHE A 206 16.29 -0.73 -9.37
CA PHE A 206 16.77 -0.55 -10.73
C PHE A 206 17.08 0.92 -11.06
N VAL A 207 16.30 1.88 -10.53
CA VAL A 207 16.54 3.33 -10.66
C VAL A 207 17.88 3.77 -10.03
N HIS A 208 18.43 3.05 -9.04
CA HIS A 208 19.72 3.41 -8.44
C HIS A 208 20.86 3.36 -9.45
N ASN A 209 20.78 2.46 -10.44
CA ASN A 209 21.78 2.30 -11.50
C ASN A 209 21.42 3.07 -12.78
N PHE A 210 20.45 3.99 -12.72
CA PHE A 210 20.01 4.76 -13.86
C PHE A 210 21.12 5.66 -14.40
N SER A 211 21.38 5.56 -15.71
CA SER A 211 22.47 6.25 -16.39
C SER A 211 21.96 6.99 -17.62
N GLY A 212 21.94 8.33 -17.55
CA GLY A 212 21.67 9.23 -18.67
C GLY A 212 20.20 9.31 -19.12
N PRO A 213 19.90 10.15 -20.13
CA PRO A 213 18.61 10.13 -20.80
C PRO A 213 18.41 8.79 -21.53
N VAL A 214 17.27 8.14 -21.32
CA VAL A 214 16.95 6.84 -21.95
C VAL A 214 15.53 6.89 -22.53
N LEU A 215 15.31 6.24 -23.67
CA LEU A 215 13.97 6.06 -24.22
C LEU A 215 13.08 5.28 -23.24
N GLU A 216 11.86 5.74 -22.99
CA GLU A 216 10.93 5.10 -22.05
C GLU A 216 10.68 3.63 -22.40
N SER A 217 10.52 3.32 -23.69
CA SER A 217 10.34 1.95 -24.19
C SER A 217 11.55 1.05 -23.90
N GLU A 218 12.76 1.57 -24.09
CA GLU A 218 14.01 0.85 -23.80
C GLU A 218 14.16 0.63 -22.29
N TYR A 219 13.87 1.65 -21.48
CA TYR A 219 13.92 1.57 -20.02
C TYR A 219 12.94 0.51 -19.49
N ILE A 220 11.68 0.53 -19.95
CA ILE A 220 10.65 -0.45 -19.58
C ILE A 220 11.10 -1.87 -19.95
N GLN A 221 11.66 -2.08 -21.14
CA GLN A 221 12.16 -3.39 -21.55
C GLN A 221 13.33 -3.87 -20.68
N LYS A 222 14.30 -2.99 -20.37
CA LYS A 222 15.43 -3.34 -19.50
C LYS A 222 14.97 -3.66 -18.08
N LEU A 223 14.04 -2.87 -17.54
CA LEU A 223 13.46 -3.10 -16.22
C LEU A 223 12.69 -4.43 -16.18
N HIS A 224 11.86 -4.72 -17.18
CA HIS A 224 11.15 -6.00 -17.25
C HIS A 224 12.11 -7.19 -17.30
N ARG A 225 13.16 -7.14 -18.13
CA ARG A 225 14.21 -8.19 -18.15
C ARG A 225 14.92 -8.32 -16.80
N HIS A 226 15.16 -7.21 -16.10
CA HIS A 226 15.74 -7.24 -14.76
C HIS A 226 14.85 -7.99 -13.76
N LEU A 227 13.54 -7.74 -13.77
CA LEU A 227 12.59 -8.44 -12.89
C LEU A 227 12.47 -9.92 -13.26
N ILE A 228 12.37 -10.28 -14.54
CA ILE A 228 12.38 -11.68 -14.99
C ILE A 228 13.65 -12.40 -14.50
N SER A 229 14.82 -11.78 -14.68
CA SER A 229 16.08 -12.37 -14.21
C SER A 229 16.14 -12.53 -12.69
N ARG A 230 15.44 -11.69 -11.90
CA ARG A 230 15.32 -11.86 -10.45
C ARG A 230 14.47 -13.08 -10.11
N THR A 231 13.36 -13.28 -10.82
CA THR A 231 12.49 -14.45 -10.67
C THR A 231 13.22 -15.75 -11.05
N GLU A 232 13.88 -15.79 -12.21
CA GLU A 232 14.63 -16.97 -12.67
C GLU A 232 15.77 -17.38 -11.73
N ARG A 233 16.35 -16.41 -11.02
CA ARG A 233 17.42 -16.63 -10.03
C ARG A 233 16.90 -16.94 -8.63
N ASN A 234 15.58 -17.07 -8.44
CA ASN A 234 14.93 -17.26 -7.13
C ASN A 234 15.30 -16.17 -6.11
N VAL A 235 15.50 -14.93 -6.60
CA VAL A 235 15.74 -13.75 -5.75
C VAL A 235 14.43 -13.03 -5.42
N ALA A 236 13.43 -13.12 -6.31
CA ALA A 236 12.09 -12.60 -6.06
C ALA A 236 11.31 -13.59 -5.18
N VAL A 237 10.57 -13.05 -4.20
CA VAL A 237 9.65 -13.82 -3.35
C VAL A 237 8.39 -14.18 -4.14
N TYR A 238 7.90 -13.23 -4.95
CA TYR A 238 6.71 -13.36 -5.77
C TYR A 238 7.13 -13.39 -7.24
N ALA A 239 6.93 -14.52 -7.90
CA ALA A 239 7.26 -14.65 -9.32
C ALA A 239 6.38 -13.73 -10.20
N GLU A 240 5.16 -13.44 -9.75
CA GLU A 240 4.19 -12.53 -10.36
C GLU A 240 4.68 -11.07 -10.41
N SER A 241 5.65 -10.71 -9.56
CA SER A 241 6.20 -9.35 -9.49
C SER A 241 6.84 -8.95 -10.82
N ALA A 242 7.32 -9.91 -11.61
CA ALA A 242 7.89 -9.68 -12.94
C ALA A 242 6.87 -9.45 -14.08
N THR A 243 5.57 -9.30 -13.79
CA THR A 243 4.55 -9.03 -14.82
C THR A 243 4.80 -7.68 -15.52
N TYR A 244 4.69 -7.66 -16.85
CA TYR A 244 4.95 -6.46 -17.67
C TYR A 244 4.04 -5.26 -17.35
N SER A 245 2.80 -5.50 -16.93
CA SER A 245 1.87 -4.43 -16.50
C SER A 245 2.41 -3.66 -15.29
N HIS A 246 2.90 -4.37 -14.28
CA HIS A 246 3.47 -3.76 -13.07
C HIS A 246 4.67 -2.87 -13.41
N VAL A 247 5.52 -3.31 -14.36
CA VAL A 247 6.66 -2.52 -14.84
C VAL A 247 6.18 -1.20 -15.45
N LYS A 248 5.21 -1.26 -16.37
CA LYS A 248 4.68 -0.05 -17.01
C LYS A 248 4.05 0.91 -16.00
N ASN A 249 3.26 0.37 -15.07
CA ASN A 249 2.57 1.14 -14.05
C ASN A 249 3.56 1.77 -13.06
N ALA A 250 4.61 1.04 -12.65
CA ALA A 250 5.69 1.59 -11.83
C ALA A 250 6.40 2.77 -12.52
N VAL A 251 6.75 2.64 -13.81
CA VAL A 251 7.36 3.74 -14.56
C VAL A 251 6.42 4.94 -14.66
N LYS A 252 5.12 4.70 -14.87
CA LYS A 252 4.10 5.76 -14.90
C LYS A 252 4.03 6.50 -13.57
N VAL A 253 3.94 5.79 -12.45
CA VAL A 253 3.95 6.39 -11.10
C VAL A 253 5.25 7.15 -10.86
N PHE A 254 6.41 6.60 -11.25
CA PHE A 254 7.72 7.26 -11.08
C PHE A 254 7.79 8.59 -11.82
N LYS A 255 7.11 8.74 -12.97
CA LYS A 255 6.96 10.03 -13.63
C LYS A 255 6.07 10.98 -12.81
N GLU A 256 4.94 10.49 -12.31
CA GLU A 256 3.96 11.28 -11.54
C GLU A 256 4.54 11.81 -10.21
N ILE A 257 5.32 11.00 -9.49
CA ILE A 257 5.97 11.40 -8.23
C ILE A 257 7.31 12.11 -8.44
N GLY A 258 7.72 12.37 -9.69
CA GLY A 258 8.91 13.14 -10.04
C GLY A 258 10.24 12.41 -9.94
N VAL A 259 10.25 11.08 -9.85
CA VAL A 259 11.48 10.25 -10.00
C VAL A 259 12.06 10.43 -11.39
N PHE A 260 11.20 10.43 -12.42
CA PHE A 260 11.58 10.70 -13.79
C PHE A 260 11.01 12.02 -14.29
N LYS A 261 11.85 12.81 -14.94
CA LYS A 261 11.45 13.90 -15.81
C LYS A 261 11.27 13.35 -17.22
N GLN A 262 10.13 13.65 -17.84
CA GLN A 262 9.86 13.28 -19.22
C GLN A 262 10.16 14.45 -20.16
N THR A 263 10.90 14.16 -21.23
CA THR A 263 11.12 15.09 -22.35
C THR A 263 10.57 14.44 -23.61
N GLN A 264 9.59 15.09 -24.23
CA GLN A 264 8.98 14.60 -25.45
C GLN A 264 9.81 15.07 -26.66
N GLN A 265 10.41 14.12 -27.38
CA GLN A 265 11.14 14.38 -28.62
C GLN A 265 10.37 13.74 -29.78
N ARG A 266 9.61 14.56 -30.51
CA ARG A 266 8.70 14.12 -31.59
C ARG A 266 7.69 13.08 -31.10
N LYS A 267 7.93 11.79 -31.36
CA LYS A 267 7.07 10.65 -30.97
C LYS A 267 7.65 9.84 -29.80
N ASP A 268 8.89 10.13 -29.42
CA ASP A 268 9.61 9.38 -28.40
C ASP A 268 9.59 10.13 -27.07
N THR A 269 9.34 9.40 -25.99
CA THR A 269 9.45 9.91 -24.63
C THR A 269 10.81 9.52 -24.06
N ILE A 270 11.61 10.51 -23.72
CA ILE A 270 12.91 10.33 -23.08
C ILE A 270 12.74 10.56 -21.58
N LEU A 271 13.28 9.65 -20.79
CA LEU A 271 13.32 9.71 -19.34
C LEU A 271 14.68 10.21 -18.88
N GLU A 272 14.67 11.15 -17.95
CA GLU A 272 15.83 11.61 -17.19
C GLU A 272 15.51 11.54 -15.70
N LEU A 273 16.51 11.42 -14.82
CA LEU A 273 16.26 11.52 -13.39
C LEU A 273 15.79 12.93 -13.03
N GLY A 274 14.72 12.99 -12.23
CA GLY A 274 14.29 14.24 -11.61
C GLY A 274 15.36 14.78 -10.67
N THR A 275 15.47 16.10 -10.57
CA THR A 275 16.48 16.79 -9.74
C THR A 275 16.42 16.35 -8.28
N THR A 276 15.22 16.13 -7.74
CA THR A 276 14.98 15.61 -6.39
C THR A 276 15.54 14.22 -6.17
N PHE A 277 15.66 13.39 -7.22
CA PHE A 277 16.10 11.99 -7.13
C PHE A 277 17.51 11.75 -7.67
N LEU A 278 18.24 12.81 -8.05
CA LEU A 278 19.68 12.73 -8.31
C LEU A 278 20.47 12.24 -7.07
N PRO A 279 20.21 12.76 -5.84
CA PRO A 279 20.86 12.24 -4.65
C PRO A 279 20.40 10.79 -4.37
N GLN A 280 21.37 9.90 -4.18
CA GLN A 280 21.08 8.50 -3.84
C GLN A 280 20.26 8.35 -2.55
N SER A 281 20.41 9.27 -1.60
CA SER A 281 19.63 9.30 -0.35
C SER A 281 18.11 9.36 -0.59
N ASN A 282 17.66 10.07 -1.62
CA ASN A 282 16.22 10.23 -1.88
C ASN A 282 15.65 8.99 -2.57
N ARG A 283 16.44 8.32 -3.43
CA ARG A 283 16.09 7.00 -3.98
C ARG A 283 16.05 5.93 -2.89
N GLN A 284 16.96 6.00 -1.93
CA GLN A 284 16.97 5.11 -0.77
C GLN A 284 15.75 5.34 0.13
N LYS A 285 15.37 6.60 0.41
CA LYS A 285 14.13 6.92 1.13
C LYS A 285 12.87 6.39 0.44
N LEU A 286 12.81 6.48 -0.90
CA LEU A 286 11.71 5.91 -1.67
C LEU A 286 11.70 4.38 -1.56
N LEU A 287 12.86 3.73 -1.64
CA LEU A 287 12.96 2.28 -1.46
C LEU A 287 12.47 1.87 -0.07
N GLU A 288 12.93 2.53 0.98
CA GLU A 288 12.49 2.30 2.36
C GLU A 288 11.00 2.52 2.54
N PHE A 289 10.44 3.54 1.88
CA PHE A 289 9.00 3.80 1.88
C PHE A 289 8.23 2.61 1.29
N VAL A 290 8.59 2.14 0.09
CA VAL A 290 7.90 1.00 -0.55
C VAL A 290 8.08 -0.28 0.25
N MET A 291 9.31 -0.58 0.67
CA MET A 291 9.64 -1.75 1.48
C MET A 291 8.92 -1.75 2.84
N SER A 292 8.58 -0.58 3.40
CA SER A 292 7.86 -0.52 4.68
C SER A 292 6.51 -1.22 4.66
N PHE A 293 5.86 -1.29 3.49
CA PHE A 293 4.55 -1.93 3.33
C PHE A 293 4.64 -3.43 3.08
N MET A 294 5.82 -3.97 2.78
CA MET A 294 5.98 -5.38 2.43
C MET A 294 6.21 -6.26 3.64
N VAL A 295 5.49 -7.38 3.65
CA VAL A 295 5.79 -8.53 4.49
C VAL A 295 6.62 -9.51 3.66
N LEU A 296 7.89 -9.67 4.01
CA LEU A 296 8.81 -10.64 3.41
C LEU A 296 8.58 -12.05 3.99
#